data_AF-A0A1V4WRJ6-F1
#
_entry.id   AF-A0A1V4WRJ6-F1
#
_cell.length_a   1.000
_cell.length_b   1.000
_cell.length_c   1.000
_cell.angle_alpha   90.00
_cell.angle_beta   90.00
_cell.angle_gamma   90.00
#
_symmetry.space_group_name_H-M   'P 1'
#
loop_
_entity.id
_entity.type
_entity.pdbx_description
1 polymer ?
#
loop_
_entity_poly.entity_id
_entity_poly.type
_entity_poly.pdbx_seq_one_letter_code
_entity_poly.pdbx_strand_id
1 'polypeptide(L)'
;MNDGDMIRKLNTMPVNVKARGFLEMDGEEVREESLHCVHAALHAIERNEVVVETDVAETVNAMMTWRPPRLVNFLMLMSGEDYDPPGWEAAADLREFARVVLDDIEAKMVTHFPYYRSPES
;
A
#
# COMPACT_ATOMS: atom_id res chain seq x y z
N MET A 1 -22.65 4.66 0.98
CA MET A 1 -21.33 4.63 1.64
C MET A 1 -20.46 5.62 0.91
N ASN A 2 -19.90 6.63 1.59
CA ASN A 2 -19.01 7.61 0.95
C ASN A 2 -17.59 7.04 0.84
N ASP A 3 -16.69 7.75 0.13
CA ASP A 3 -15.31 7.28 -0.09
C ASP A 3 -14.56 7.05 1.24
N GLY A 4 -14.73 7.95 2.22
CA GLY A 4 -14.10 7.82 3.54
C GLY A 4 -14.58 6.60 4.33
N ASP A 5 -15.88 6.28 4.27
CA ASP A 5 -16.43 5.07 4.91
C ASP A 5 -15.87 3.79 4.27
N MET A 6 -15.64 3.80 2.95
CA MET A 6 -15.01 2.68 2.26
C MET A 6 -13.54 2.53 2.64
N ILE A 7 -12.76 3.63 2.71
CA ILE A 7 -11.37 3.57 3.19
C ILE A 7 -11.31 3.03 4.60
N ARG A 8 -12.15 3.53 5.53
CA ARG A 8 -12.21 3.01 6.90
C ARG A 8 -12.51 1.51 6.93
N LYS A 9 -13.42 1.04 6.08
CA LYS A 9 -13.71 -0.40 5.94
C LYS A 9 -12.51 -1.18 5.40
N LEU A 10 -11.82 -0.69 4.37
CA LEU A 10 -10.60 -1.33 3.87
C LEU A 10 -9.49 -1.34 4.94
N ASN A 11 -9.43 -0.31 5.77
CA ASN A 11 -8.47 -0.22 6.87
C ASN A 11 -8.77 -1.17 8.04
N THR A 12 -9.92 -1.85 8.07
CA THR A 12 -10.15 -2.95 9.02
C THR A 12 -9.52 -4.27 8.60
N MET A 13 -8.98 -4.37 7.37
CA MET A 13 -8.29 -5.58 6.92
C MET A 13 -7.04 -5.85 7.77
N PRO A 14 -6.69 -7.12 8.05
CA PRO A 14 -5.55 -7.48 8.92
C PRO A 14 -4.24 -6.79 8.52
N VAL A 15 -3.95 -6.71 7.22
CA VAL A 15 -2.77 -6.03 6.68
C VAL A 15 -2.73 -4.54 7.03
N ASN A 16 -3.86 -3.84 7.00
CA ASN A 16 -3.95 -2.41 7.33
C ASN A 16 -3.94 -2.16 8.84
N VAL A 17 -4.46 -3.10 9.64
CA VAL A 17 -4.34 -3.06 11.10
C VAL A 17 -2.87 -3.20 11.51
N LYS A 18 -2.13 -4.11 10.88
CA LYS A 18 -0.68 -4.26 11.14
C LYS A 18 0.12 -3.05 10.68
N ALA A 19 -0.17 -2.53 9.49
CA ALA A 19 0.47 -1.33 8.97
C ALA A 19 0.30 -0.11 9.91
N ARG A 20 -0.92 0.07 10.44
CA ARG A 20 -1.21 1.10 11.45
C ARG A 20 -0.31 0.96 12.68
N GLY A 21 -0.18 -0.26 13.20
CA GLY A 21 0.69 -0.54 14.35
C GLY A 21 2.14 -0.15 14.09
N PHE A 22 2.67 -0.44 12.89
CA PHE A 22 4.04 -0.03 12.54
C PHE A 22 4.20 1.49 12.40
N LEU A 23 3.24 2.17 11.77
CA LEU A 23 3.24 3.64 11.68
C LEU A 23 3.23 4.29 13.07
N GLU A 24 2.34 3.83 13.96
CA GLU A 24 2.24 4.34 15.33
C GLU A 24 3.52 4.07 16.15
N MET A 25 4.11 2.87 16.01
CA MET A 25 5.39 2.52 16.66
C MET A 25 6.56 3.38 16.18
N ASP A 26 6.55 3.77 14.91
CA ASP A 26 7.59 4.62 14.30
C ASP A 26 7.31 6.13 14.51
N GLY A 27 6.21 6.47 15.20
CA GLY A 27 5.85 7.85 15.56
C GLY A 27 5.18 8.64 14.43
N GLU A 28 4.72 7.98 13.37
CA GLU A 28 4.01 8.61 12.26
C GLU A 28 2.50 8.74 12.54
N GLU A 29 1.94 9.90 12.24
CA GLU A 29 0.50 10.13 12.38
C GLU A 29 -0.27 9.43 11.26
N VAL A 30 -1.07 8.42 11.62
CA VAL A 30 -1.82 7.59 10.69
C VAL A 30 -2.86 8.40 9.91
N ARG A 31 -2.81 8.32 8.58
CA ARG A 31 -3.74 9.02 7.69
C ARG A 31 -4.97 8.17 7.37
N GLU A 32 -6.07 8.46 8.07
CA GLU A 32 -7.35 7.73 7.96
C GLU A 32 -8.05 7.85 6.59
N GLU A 33 -7.60 8.78 5.73
CA GLU A 33 -8.14 8.98 4.37
C GLU A 33 -7.44 8.12 3.31
N SER A 34 -6.44 7.34 3.70
CA SER A 34 -5.66 6.45 2.83
C SER A 34 -5.56 5.04 3.40
N LEU A 35 -5.15 4.07 2.58
CA LEU A 35 -4.85 2.73 3.10
C LEU A 35 -3.59 2.76 3.94
N HIS A 36 -3.64 2.20 5.15
CA HIS A 36 -2.49 2.21 6.06
C HIS A 36 -1.29 1.46 5.46
N CYS A 37 -1.49 0.39 4.69
CA CYS A 37 -0.39 -0.33 4.05
C CYS A 37 0.33 0.53 2.98
N VAL A 38 -0.41 1.36 2.25
CA VAL A 38 0.15 2.30 1.26
C VAL A 38 0.87 3.43 1.97
N HIS A 39 0.31 3.96 3.07
CA HIS A 39 0.98 4.96 3.89
C HIS A 39 2.28 4.45 4.48
N ALA A 40 2.29 3.22 5.04
CA ALA A 40 3.50 2.58 5.53
C ALA A 40 4.57 2.39 4.45
N ALA A 41 4.17 1.98 3.24
CA ALA A 41 5.06 1.85 2.10
C ALA A 41 5.68 3.19 1.68
N LEU A 42 4.85 4.25 1.55
CA LEU A 42 5.32 5.58 1.21
C LEU A 42 6.28 6.14 2.28
N HIS A 43 5.91 6.00 3.55
CA HIS A 43 6.72 6.49 4.68
C HIS A 43 8.11 5.85 4.71
N ALA A 44 8.20 4.54 4.47
CA ALA A 44 9.48 3.83 4.39
C ALA A 44 10.34 4.29 3.20
N ILE A 45 9.71 4.64 2.06
CA ILE A 45 10.41 5.24 0.91
C ILE A 45 10.94 6.63 1.27
N GLU A 46 10.09 7.49 1.85
CA GLU A 46 10.45 8.88 2.22
C GLU A 46 11.60 8.93 3.25
N ARG A 47 11.69 7.93 4.12
CA ARG A 47 12.78 7.75 5.09
C ARG A 47 14.03 7.07 4.52
N ASN A 48 14.04 6.69 3.24
CA ASN A 48 15.11 5.93 2.59
C ASN A 48 15.40 4.56 3.25
N GLU A 49 14.41 3.96 3.91
CA GLU A 49 14.54 2.62 4.52
C GLU A 49 14.37 1.50 3.48
N VAL A 50 13.61 1.80 2.42
CA VAL A 50 13.41 0.96 1.23
C VAL A 50 13.64 1.80 -0.03
N VAL A 51 14.39 1.25 -0.98
CA VAL A 51 14.64 1.87 -2.29
C VAL A 51 13.91 1.04 -3.34
N VAL A 52 13.11 1.72 -4.16
CA VAL A 52 12.34 1.13 -5.27
C VAL A 52 12.58 1.93 -6.55
N GLU A 53 12.14 1.39 -7.68
CA GLU A 53 12.16 2.10 -8.95
C GLU A 53 11.25 3.35 -8.90
N THR A 54 11.59 4.36 -9.70
CA THR A 54 10.93 5.68 -9.65
C THR A 54 9.43 5.61 -9.89
N ASP A 55 9.00 4.80 -10.85
CA ASP A 55 7.59 4.60 -11.19
C ASP A 55 6.79 3.88 -10.09
N VAL A 56 7.42 2.96 -9.35
CA VAL A 56 6.83 2.32 -8.16
C VAL A 56 6.61 3.37 -7.08
N ALA A 57 7.63 4.20 -6.79
CA ALA A 57 7.51 5.29 -5.81
C ALA A 57 6.43 6.31 -6.20
N GLU A 58 6.37 6.71 -7.47
CA GLU A 58 5.33 7.61 -8.00
C GLU A 58 3.93 7.00 -7.89
N THR A 59 3.80 5.70 -8.18
CA THR A 59 2.52 4.97 -8.08
C THR A 59 2.04 4.91 -6.64
N VAL A 60 2.91 4.54 -5.70
CA VAL A 60 2.60 4.47 -4.26
C VAL A 60 2.20 5.85 -3.73
N ASN A 61 2.93 6.90 -4.10
CA ASN A 61 2.56 8.26 -3.74
C ASN A 61 1.18 8.65 -4.32
N ALA A 62 0.89 8.29 -5.57
CA ALA A 62 -0.43 8.53 -6.17
C ALA A 62 -1.55 7.77 -5.45
N MET A 63 -1.30 6.53 -5.03
CA MET A 63 -2.26 5.67 -4.32
C MET A 63 -2.80 6.31 -3.04
N MET A 64 -2.04 7.18 -2.38
CA MET A 64 -2.48 7.94 -1.19
C MET A 64 -3.73 8.80 -1.44
N THR A 65 -4.01 9.14 -2.69
CA THR A 65 -5.14 10.01 -3.08
C THR A 65 -6.18 9.28 -3.93
N TRP A 66 -5.98 7.99 -4.18
CA TRP A 66 -6.89 7.22 -5.01
C TRP A 66 -8.23 7.00 -4.33
N ARG A 67 -9.31 7.10 -5.11
CA ARG A 67 -10.63 6.70 -4.63
C ARG A 67 -10.69 5.20 -4.35
N PRO A 68 -11.50 4.75 -3.38
CA PRO A 68 -11.61 3.34 -3.01
C PRO A 68 -11.83 2.38 -4.19
N PRO A 69 -12.69 2.67 -5.19
CA PRO A 69 -12.87 1.76 -6.33
C PRO A 69 -11.58 1.52 -7.12
N ARG A 70 -10.70 2.52 -7.23
CA ARG A 70 -9.40 2.36 -7.92
C ARG A 70 -8.44 1.53 -7.10
N LEU A 71 -8.41 1.72 -5.78
CA LEU A 71 -7.62 0.91 -4.85
C LEU A 71 -8.05 -0.56 -4.87
N VAL A 72 -9.36 -0.81 -4.75
CA VAL A 72 -9.95 -2.15 -4.82
C VAL A 72 -9.59 -2.84 -6.14
N ASN A 73 -9.70 -2.12 -7.26
CA ASN A 73 -9.35 -2.67 -8.57
C ASN A 73 -7.85 -2.96 -8.70
N PHE A 74 -6.98 -2.04 -8.27
CA PHE A 74 -5.54 -2.22 -8.36
C PHE A 74 -5.05 -3.36 -7.48
N LEU A 75 -5.53 -3.42 -6.23
CA LEU A 75 -5.22 -4.50 -5.29
C LEU A 75 -5.92 -5.82 -5.64
N MET A 76 -6.72 -5.83 -6.71
CA MET A 76 -7.44 -7.00 -7.24
C MET A 76 -8.36 -7.66 -6.20
N LEU A 77 -9.02 -6.85 -5.36
CA LEU A 77 -9.86 -7.34 -4.28
C LEU A 77 -11.21 -7.80 -4.83
N MET A 78 -11.47 -9.10 -4.74
CA MET A 78 -12.78 -9.68 -5.03
C MET A 78 -13.75 -9.44 -3.86
N SER A 79 -15.05 -9.57 -4.12
CA SER A 79 -16.06 -9.34 -3.09
C SER A 79 -15.88 -10.30 -1.92
N GLY A 80 -15.53 -9.77 -0.74
CA GLY A 80 -15.34 -10.54 0.48
C GLY A 80 -13.91 -11.05 0.70
N GLU A 81 -12.96 -10.69 -0.16
CA GLU A 81 -11.55 -10.99 0.04
C GLU A 81 -10.81 -9.79 0.65
N ASP A 82 -9.86 -10.10 1.52
CA ASP A 82 -8.93 -9.13 2.10
C ASP A 82 -7.67 -9.03 1.25
N TYR A 83 -7.00 -7.88 1.32
CA TYR A 83 -5.68 -7.72 0.71
C TYR A 83 -4.65 -8.57 1.47
N ASP A 84 -4.00 -9.51 0.78
CA ASP A 84 -3.11 -10.52 1.37
C ASP A 84 -1.76 -10.63 0.62
N PRO A 85 -0.88 -9.61 0.71
CA PRO A 85 0.41 -9.63 0.01
C PRO A 85 1.37 -10.67 0.64
N PRO A 86 1.97 -11.59 -0.14
CA PRO A 86 2.72 -12.72 0.42
C PRO A 86 3.80 -12.33 1.43
N GLY A 87 3.72 -12.86 2.66
CA GLY A 87 4.72 -12.67 3.72
C GLY A 87 4.45 -11.51 4.69
N TRP A 88 3.36 -10.77 4.54
CA TRP A 88 3.07 -9.59 5.37
C TRP A 88 2.91 -9.92 6.86
N GLU A 89 2.38 -11.11 7.18
CA GLU A 89 2.21 -11.58 8.56
C GLU A 89 3.54 -11.76 9.28
N ALA A 90 4.59 -12.15 8.56
CA ALA A 90 5.91 -12.44 9.13
C ALA A 90 6.78 -11.20 9.33
N ALA A 91 6.46 -10.09 8.66
CA ALA A 91 7.22 -8.84 8.79
C ALA A 91 7.32 -8.39 10.26
N ALA A 92 8.53 -8.18 10.76
CA ALA A 92 8.79 -7.85 12.15
C ALA A 92 8.77 -6.34 12.43
N ASP A 93 9.03 -5.53 11.41
CA ASP A 93 9.10 -4.07 11.48
C ASP A 93 8.52 -3.38 10.24
N LEU A 94 8.50 -2.04 10.28
CA LEU A 94 7.99 -1.19 9.21
C LEU A 94 8.72 -1.45 7.89
N ARG A 95 10.04 -1.61 7.92
CA ARG A 95 10.87 -1.77 6.72
C ARG A 95 10.57 -3.09 6.02
N GLU A 96 10.53 -4.18 6.77
CA GLU A 96 10.16 -5.50 6.23
C GLU A 96 8.74 -5.50 5.68
N PHE A 97 7.80 -4.87 6.40
CA PHE A 97 6.41 -4.78 5.99
C PHE A 97 6.25 -3.95 4.71
N ALA A 98 6.87 -2.76 4.66
CA ALA A 98 6.84 -1.91 3.49
C ALA A 98 7.42 -2.62 2.26
N ARG A 99 8.51 -3.39 2.43
CA ARG A 99 9.09 -4.18 1.34
C ARG A 99 8.11 -5.20 0.78
N VAL A 100 7.41 -5.94 1.63
CA VAL A 100 6.38 -6.91 1.18
C VAL A 100 5.27 -6.22 0.38
N VAL A 101 4.77 -5.07 0.85
CA VAL A 101 3.72 -4.31 0.16
C VAL A 101 4.25 -3.77 -1.18
N LEU A 102 5.47 -3.24 -1.21
CA LEU A 102 6.09 -2.68 -2.40
C LEU A 102 6.38 -3.74 -3.46
N ASP A 103 6.91 -4.90 -3.07
CA ASP A 103 7.18 -6.03 -3.97
C ASP A 103 5.87 -6.51 -4.62
N ASP A 104 4.76 -6.54 -3.86
CA ASP A 104 3.45 -6.92 -4.38
C ASP A 104 2.84 -5.85 -5.31
N ILE A 105 2.97 -4.56 -4.97
CA ILE A 105 2.55 -3.44 -5.84
C ILE A 105 3.34 -3.48 -7.16
N GLU A 106 4.66 -3.65 -7.09
CA GLU A 106 5.54 -3.75 -8.25
C GLU A 106 5.17 -4.95 -9.12
N ALA A 107 4.95 -6.13 -8.51
CA ALA A 107 4.49 -7.31 -9.23
C ALA A 107 3.19 -7.03 -10.00
N LYS A 108 2.21 -6.39 -9.36
CA LYS A 108 0.94 -6.01 -10.00
C LYS A 108 1.11 -4.98 -11.10
N MET A 109 2.01 -4.01 -10.95
CA MET A 109 2.37 -3.08 -12.03
C MET A 109 2.92 -3.85 -13.24
N VAL A 110 3.76 -4.86 -13.02
CA VAL A 110 4.34 -5.65 -14.12
C VAL A 110 3.32 -6.58 -14.78
N THR A 111 2.49 -7.27 -14.01
CA THR A 111 1.65 -8.36 -14.54
C THR A 111 0.24 -7.93 -14.94
N HIS A 112 -0.33 -6.92 -14.29
CA HIS A 112 -1.73 -6.53 -14.44
C HIS A 112 -1.92 -5.09 -14.93
N PHE A 113 -0.98 -4.20 -14.60
CA PHE A 113 -1.10 -2.77 -14.91
C PHE A 113 0.19 -2.17 -15.52
N PRO A 114 0.70 -2.72 -16.65
CA PRO A 114 2.01 -2.33 -17.19
C PRO A 114 2.10 -0.86 -17.63
N TYR A 115 0.98 -0.19 -17.81
CA TYR A 115 0.90 1.24 -18.12
C TYR A 115 1.33 2.16 -16.98
N TYR A 116 1.52 1.66 -15.75
CA TYR A 116 2.19 2.43 -14.68
C TYR A 116 3.71 2.39 -14.80
N ARG A 117 4.28 1.47 -15.57
CA ARG A 117 5.69 1.52 -15.95
C ARG A 117 5.81 2.54 -17.08
N SER A 118 6.65 3.57 -16.89
CA SER A 118 7.02 4.40 -18.03
C SER A 118 7.78 3.53 -19.02
N PRO A 119 7.43 3.49 -20.32
CA PRO A 119 8.35 2.93 -21.30
C PRO A 119 9.61 3.79 -21.24
N GLU A 120 10.76 3.15 -21.04
CA GLU A 120 12.07 3.81 -21.01
C GLU A 120 12.12 4.91 -22.08
N SER A 121 12.31 6.16 -21.67
CA SER A 121 12.57 7.30 -22.57
C SER A 121 14.07 7.48 -22.77
#